data_AF-A0A6G0T5F8-F1
#
_entry.id   AF-A0A6G0T5F8-F1
#
_cell.length_a   1.000
_cell.length_b   1.000
_cell.length_c   1.000
_cell.angle_alpha   90.00
_cell.angle_beta   90.00
_cell.angle_gamma   90.00
#
_symmetry.space_group_name_H-M   'P 1'
#
loop_
_entity.id
_entity.type
_entity.pdbx_description
1 polymer ?
#
loop_
_entity_poly.entity_id
_entity_poly.type
_entity_poly.pdbx_seq_one_letter_code
_entity_poly.pdbx_strand_id
1 'polypeptide(L)'
;MPKISSIKKRKVAQYLLEFPNETFKSDGRVLLCAACGQSVSCLQRSPRTQHINTSKHKENKSIFNIDLCRALIKADISLTILKNPTFKRFLEKYTGQAVPEETTIRKNYVDIIYNETLSKNLRIIANDVDGRYIANCIVGKLNSEPSKPIVLSCGELTKYNHQTIARFFNDAMSIHYENVLLFLSDGAPCMVNSGKILTTSYLKMLHLTSLAHGFHRVSETVRAQFPLVDSLIATIKNRVLKLKELYPNLCNPLEPIITRWCTWLVAVKYYLNNFEKIKDVILNLNSDNLISIAKAKDIMQNNELKNNLAYILENFCFFLVEVIKKLETSSLTIIENLVIVENAANTLNKVQGESGVKIKNKLNDVLAKNVGLKNIKTIRNILLNINENPSMNIEFTPSEISNMKYAPLTSIDVERSFSRYKSILRPKCVVAHLNLKINKCTLFKTVSKTTVMKMN
;
A
#
# COMPACT_ATOMS: atom_id res chain seq x y z
N MET A 1 -34.86 -58.07 -12.41
CA MET A 1 -33.67 -57.33 -11.92
C MET A 1 -32.97 -58.15 -10.83
N PRO A 2 -31.64 -58.26 -10.78
CA PRO A 2 -30.95 -58.98 -9.70
C PRO A 2 -31.12 -58.29 -8.34
N LYS A 3 -31.45 -59.05 -7.29
CA LYS A 3 -31.51 -58.52 -5.91
C LYS A 3 -30.08 -58.23 -5.42
N ILE A 4 -29.73 -56.94 -5.31
CA ILE A 4 -28.47 -56.50 -4.68
C ILE A 4 -28.50 -56.94 -3.22
N SER A 5 -27.48 -57.69 -2.76
CA SER A 5 -27.45 -58.14 -1.37
C SER A 5 -27.38 -56.95 -0.40
N SER A 6 -28.19 -57.00 0.66
CA SER A 6 -28.24 -55.99 1.73
C SER A 6 -26.84 -55.70 2.32
N ILE A 7 -26.01 -56.75 2.38
CA ILE A 7 -24.60 -56.73 2.79
C ILE A 7 -23.78 -55.70 1.98
N LYS A 8 -23.94 -55.61 0.66
CA LYS A 8 -23.17 -54.63 -0.16
C LYS A 8 -23.57 -53.19 0.17
N LYS A 9 -24.87 -52.89 0.26
CA LYS A 9 -25.35 -51.55 0.67
C LYS A 9 -24.85 -51.18 2.08
N ARG A 10 -24.92 -52.11 3.04
CA ARG A 10 -24.47 -51.89 4.43
C ARG A 10 -22.96 -51.63 4.51
N LYS A 11 -22.14 -52.39 3.75
CA LYS A 11 -20.68 -52.16 3.67
C LYS A 11 -20.31 -50.82 3.01
N VAL A 12 -21.04 -50.38 1.99
CA VAL A 12 -20.84 -49.05 1.38
C VAL A 12 -21.13 -47.93 2.39
N ALA A 13 -22.25 -47.99 3.12
CA ALA A 13 -22.58 -46.99 4.13
C ALA A 13 -21.55 -46.98 5.29
N GLN A 14 -21.13 -48.16 5.76
CA GLN A 14 -20.09 -48.29 6.78
C GLN A 14 -18.74 -47.68 6.32
N TYR A 15 -18.39 -47.80 5.03
CA TYR A 15 -17.15 -47.23 4.51
C TYR A 15 -17.15 -45.70 4.43
N LEU A 16 -18.27 -45.08 4.07
CA LEU A 16 -18.40 -43.62 4.05
C LEU A 16 -18.26 -43.01 5.47
N LEU A 17 -18.57 -43.80 6.51
CA LEU A 17 -18.32 -43.45 7.91
C LEU A 17 -16.88 -43.79 8.36
N GLU A 18 -16.22 -44.77 7.73
CA GLU A 18 -14.85 -45.20 8.03
C GLU A 18 -13.79 -44.20 7.52
N PHE A 19 -14.08 -43.47 6.42
CA PHE A 19 -13.17 -42.49 5.81
C PHE A 19 -13.86 -41.15 5.47
N PRO A 20 -14.37 -40.39 6.47
CA PRO A 20 -15.15 -39.16 6.23
C PRO A 20 -14.34 -38.01 5.60
N ASN A 21 -13.01 -38.08 5.63
CA ASN A 21 -12.10 -37.08 5.06
C ASN A 21 -11.64 -37.42 3.62
N GLU A 22 -12.24 -38.44 2.99
CA GLU A 22 -11.91 -38.90 1.64
C GLU A 22 -13.11 -38.80 0.69
N THR A 23 -12.84 -38.59 -0.59
CA THR A 23 -13.82 -37.99 -1.53
C THR A 23 -14.67 -39.05 -2.25
N PHE A 24 -15.20 -40.01 -1.50
CA PHE A 24 -15.91 -41.15 -2.07
C PHE A 24 -17.41 -40.91 -2.29
N LYS A 25 -17.91 -41.32 -3.46
CA LYS A 25 -19.31 -41.28 -3.88
C LYS A 25 -19.81 -42.71 -4.17
N SER A 26 -21.11 -42.97 -4.07
CA SER A 26 -21.68 -44.28 -4.43
C SER A 26 -23.15 -44.21 -4.82
N ASP A 27 -23.56 -45.06 -5.76
CA ASP A 27 -24.94 -45.38 -6.14
C ASP A 27 -25.55 -46.54 -5.31
N GLY A 28 -24.79 -47.07 -4.34
CA GLY A 28 -25.14 -48.27 -3.57
C GLY A 28 -24.81 -49.60 -4.28
N ARG A 29 -24.12 -49.57 -5.44
CA ARG A 29 -23.60 -50.73 -6.16
C ARG A 29 -22.06 -50.67 -6.29
N VAL A 30 -21.54 -49.51 -6.68
CA VAL A 30 -20.12 -49.22 -6.90
C VAL A 30 -19.72 -48.03 -6.01
N LEU A 31 -18.51 -48.10 -5.46
CA LEU A 31 -17.87 -47.00 -4.74
C LEU A 31 -16.88 -46.33 -5.71
N LEU A 32 -16.99 -45.02 -5.88
CA LEU A 32 -16.17 -44.22 -6.81
C LEU A 32 -15.39 -43.14 -6.04
N CYS A 33 -14.12 -42.97 -6.38
CA CYS A 33 -13.29 -41.87 -5.87
C CYS A 33 -13.50 -40.61 -6.71
N ALA A 34 -14.00 -39.52 -6.10
CA ALA A 34 -14.17 -38.25 -6.80
C ALA A 34 -12.85 -37.48 -7.04
N ALA A 35 -11.77 -37.81 -6.33
CA ALA A 35 -10.46 -37.22 -6.60
C ALA A 35 -9.84 -37.72 -7.91
N CYS A 36 -10.05 -38.99 -8.29
CA CYS A 36 -9.35 -39.59 -9.45
C CYS A 36 -10.25 -40.41 -10.42
N GLY A 37 -11.56 -40.42 -10.22
CA GLY A 37 -12.55 -41.05 -11.11
C GLY A 37 -12.60 -42.58 -11.07
N GLN A 38 -11.77 -43.25 -10.27
CA GLN A 38 -11.66 -44.71 -10.25
C GLN A 38 -12.70 -45.38 -9.34
N SER A 39 -13.13 -46.58 -9.70
CA SER A 39 -13.93 -47.46 -8.86
C SER A 39 -13.06 -48.20 -7.83
N VAL A 40 -13.61 -48.43 -6.64
CA VAL A 40 -12.89 -48.96 -5.47
C VAL A 40 -13.70 -50.09 -4.83
N SER A 41 -13.04 -51.17 -4.39
CA SER A 41 -13.73 -52.35 -3.84
C SER A 41 -14.30 -52.08 -2.44
N CYS A 42 -15.63 -52.14 -2.30
CA CYS A 42 -16.32 -52.01 -1.01
C CYS A 42 -16.23 -53.27 -0.11
N LEU A 43 -15.71 -54.39 -0.61
CA LEU A 43 -15.79 -55.70 0.07
C LEU A 43 -14.71 -55.91 1.14
N GLN A 44 -13.49 -55.40 0.91
CA GLN A 44 -12.28 -55.57 1.73
C GLN A 44 -11.60 -54.21 1.98
N ARG A 45 -10.88 -54.06 3.11
CA ARG A 45 -10.28 -52.77 3.53
C ARG A 45 -8.93 -52.47 2.87
N SER A 46 -8.08 -53.48 2.65
CA SER A 46 -6.72 -53.30 2.12
C SER A 46 -6.65 -52.58 0.75
N PRO A 47 -7.48 -52.89 -0.28
CA PRO A 47 -7.42 -52.19 -1.56
C PRO A 47 -7.79 -50.71 -1.46
N ARG A 48 -8.59 -50.34 -0.44
CA ARG A 48 -9.03 -48.96 -0.20
C ARG A 48 -7.92 -48.13 0.44
N THR A 49 -7.26 -48.70 1.45
CA THR A 49 -6.08 -48.10 2.10
C THR A 49 -4.91 -47.98 1.12
N GLN A 50 -4.76 -48.94 0.19
CA GLN A 50 -3.80 -48.87 -0.92
C GLN A 50 -4.18 -47.76 -1.92
N HIS A 51 -5.45 -47.69 -2.35
CA HIS A 51 -5.94 -46.68 -3.29
C HIS A 51 -5.73 -45.23 -2.79
N ILE A 52 -6.12 -44.93 -1.55
CA ILE A 52 -5.90 -43.62 -0.90
C ILE A 52 -4.40 -43.26 -0.84
N ASN A 53 -3.52 -44.28 -0.83
CA ASN A 53 -2.09 -44.08 -0.81
C ASN A 53 -1.41 -43.91 -2.18
N THR A 54 -2.11 -44.12 -3.29
CA THR A 54 -1.56 -43.94 -4.64
C THR A 54 -1.14 -42.49 -4.91
N SER A 55 -0.09 -42.29 -5.72
CA SER A 55 0.41 -40.98 -6.13
C SER A 55 -0.71 -40.14 -6.76
N LYS A 56 -1.45 -40.74 -7.71
CA LYS A 56 -2.56 -40.08 -8.43
C LYS A 56 -3.70 -39.59 -7.54
N HIS A 57 -4.00 -40.29 -6.43
CA HIS A 57 -4.98 -39.80 -5.44
C HIS A 57 -4.43 -38.61 -4.65
N LYS A 58 -3.17 -38.71 -4.20
CA LYS A 58 -2.47 -37.66 -3.44
C LYS A 58 -2.25 -36.38 -4.27
N GLU A 59 -1.85 -36.52 -5.53
CA GLU A 59 -1.66 -35.43 -6.50
C GLU A 59 -2.96 -34.69 -6.77
N ASN A 60 -4.03 -35.37 -7.15
CA ASN A 60 -5.31 -34.73 -7.43
C ASN A 60 -5.92 -34.06 -6.18
N LYS A 61 -5.77 -34.68 -4.99
CA LYS A 61 -6.17 -34.08 -3.71
C LYS A 61 -5.31 -32.84 -3.37
N SER A 62 -4.04 -32.82 -3.80
CA SER A 62 -3.17 -31.65 -3.68
C SER A 62 -3.61 -30.50 -4.60
N ILE A 63 -3.96 -30.80 -5.86
CA ILE A 63 -4.42 -29.82 -6.86
C ILE A 63 -5.69 -29.09 -6.37
N PHE A 64 -6.70 -29.83 -5.91
CA PHE A 64 -7.91 -29.20 -5.35
C PHE A 64 -7.59 -28.27 -4.16
N ASN A 65 -6.69 -28.69 -3.26
CA ASN A 65 -6.34 -27.90 -2.08
C ASN A 65 -5.56 -26.62 -2.43
N ILE A 66 -4.61 -26.67 -3.38
CA ILE A 66 -3.88 -25.47 -3.80
C ILE A 66 -4.79 -24.50 -4.55
N ASP A 67 -5.70 -24.98 -5.41
CA ASP A 67 -6.61 -24.10 -6.14
C ASP A 67 -7.73 -23.54 -5.25
N LEU A 68 -8.24 -24.29 -4.27
CA LEU A 68 -9.12 -23.74 -3.23
C LEU A 68 -8.41 -22.66 -2.41
N CYS A 69 -7.16 -22.89 -2.02
CA CYS A 69 -6.34 -21.90 -1.33
C CYS A 69 -6.16 -20.64 -2.19
N ARG A 70 -5.72 -20.82 -3.45
CA ARG A 70 -5.47 -19.76 -4.44
C ARG A 70 -6.73 -18.97 -4.79
N ALA A 71 -7.90 -19.62 -4.83
CA ALA A 71 -9.19 -18.97 -5.06
C ALA A 71 -9.60 -18.09 -3.86
N LEU A 72 -9.56 -18.62 -2.64
CA LEU A 72 -9.87 -17.85 -1.42
C LEU A 72 -8.91 -16.64 -1.27
N ILE A 73 -7.62 -16.87 -1.52
CA ILE A 73 -6.56 -15.85 -1.56
C ILE A 73 -6.87 -14.75 -2.59
N LYS A 74 -7.14 -15.11 -3.85
CA LYS A 74 -7.42 -14.12 -4.91
C LYS A 74 -8.77 -13.41 -4.75
N ALA A 75 -9.74 -14.06 -4.09
CA ALA A 75 -11.06 -13.49 -3.78
C ALA A 75 -11.09 -12.62 -2.51
N ASP A 76 -9.95 -12.43 -1.82
CA ASP A 76 -9.85 -11.64 -0.58
C ASP A 76 -10.68 -12.23 0.59
N ILE A 77 -10.83 -13.57 0.58
CA ILE A 77 -11.60 -14.35 1.57
C ILE A 77 -10.63 -15.01 2.56
N SER A 78 -10.68 -14.61 3.83
CA SER A 78 -9.82 -15.17 4.87
C SER A 78 -10.07 -16.68 5.07
N LEU A 79 -8.98 -17.46 5.14
CA LEU A 79 -9.00 -18.92 5.30
C LEU A 79 -9.77 -19.39 6.55
N THR A 80 -10.00 -18.53 7.55
CA THR A 80 -10.88 -18.81 8.69
C THR A 80 -12.30 -19.19 8.28
N ILE A 81 -12.75 -18.84 7.07
CA ILE A 81 -14.05 -19.27 6.54
C ILE A 81 -14.17 -20.79 6.42
N LEU A 82 -13.07 -21.52 6.28
CA LEU A 82 -13.02 -22.98 6.23
C LEU A 82 -13.44 -23.63 7.57
N LYS A 83 -13.42 -22.86 8.67
CA LYS A 83 -13.95 -23.27 9.98
C LYS A 83 -15.47 -23.12 10.10
N ASN A 84 -16.14 -22.48 9.13
CA ASN A 84 -17.59 -22.37 9.11
C ASN A 84 -18.20 -23.67 8.52
N PRO A 85 -18.94 -24.48 9.30
CA PRO A 85 -19.43 -25.78 8.82
C PRO A 85 -20.42 -25.67 7.65
N THR A 86 -21.15 -24.56 7.54
CA THR A 86 -22.10 -24.30 6.45
C THR A 86 -21.36 -23.99 5.14
N PHE A 87 -20.33 -23.16 5.19
CA PHE A 87 -19.47 -22.89 4.03
C PHE A 87 -18.72 -24.16 3.59
N LYS A 88 -18.20 -24.93 4.55
CA LYS A 88 -17.53 -26.21 4.29
C LYS A 88 -18.47 -27.19 3.57
N ARG A 89 -19.65 -27.44 4.14
CA ARG A 89 -20.70 -28.29 3.55
C ARG A 89 -21.18 -27.81 2.18
N PHE A 90 -21.25 -26.50 1.94
CA PHE A 90 -21.60 -25.96 0.62
C PHE A 90 -20.57 -26.37 -0.44
N LEU A 91 -19.28 -26.13 -0.18
CA LEU A 91 -18.20 -26.53 -1.09
C LEU A 91 -18.15 -28.05 -1.28
N GLU A 92 -18.27 -28.83 -0.20
CA GLU A 92 -18.27 -30.30 -0.25
C GLU A 92 -19.44 -30.85 -1.07
N LYS A 93 -20.65 -30.26 -0.92
CA LYS A 93 -21.84 -30.65 -1.69
C LYS A 93 -21.68 -30.43 -3.19
N TYR A 94 -21.17 -29.27 -3.61
CA TYR A 94 -21.14 -28.88 -5.03
C TYR A 94 -19.86 -29.31 -5.76
N THR A 95 -18.71 -29.41 -5.08
CA THR A 95 -17.48 -29.96 -5.68
C THR A 95 -17.42 -31.49 -5.57
N GLY A 96 -17.99 -32.06 -4.49
CA GLY A 96 -17.79 -33.46 -4.14
C GLY A 96 -16.37 -33.82 -3.70
N GLN A 97 -15.52 -32.82 -3.41
CA GLN A 97 -14.23 -33.00 -2.75
C GLN A 97 -14.37 -32.65 -1.26
N ALA A 98 -13.68 -33.39 -0.40
CA ALA A 98 -13.63 -33.10 1.04
C ALA A 98 -12.77 -31.86 1.26
N VAL A 99 -13.29 -30.87 1.99
CA VAL A 99 -12.58 -29.60 2.19
C VAL A 99 -11.54 -29.77 3.31
N PRO A 100 -10.26 -29.45 3.07
CA PRO A 100 -9.22 -29.53 4.10
C PRO A 100 -9.47 -28.52 5.22
N GLU A 101 -8.98 -28.84 6.41
CA GLU A 101 -9.00 -27.90 7.54
C GLU A 101 -8.18 -26.65 7.26
N GLU A 102 -8.58 -25.54 7.89
CA GLU A 102 -7.93 -24.22 7.77
C GLU A 102 -6.42 -24.31 8.05
N THR A 103 -6.04 -25.05 9.08
CA THR A 103 -4.64 -25.30 9.47
C THR A 103 -3.87 -26.11 8.44
N THR A 104 -4.52 -27.02 7.71
CA THR A 104 -3.91 -27.82 6.63
C THR A 104 -3.66 -26.97 5.39
N ILE A 105 -4.62 -26.11 5.01
CA ILE A 105 -4.38 -25.11 3.95
C ILE A 105 -3.22 -24.18 4.33
N ARG A 106 -3.29 -23.60 5.54
CA ARG A 106 -2.31 -22.66 6.09
C ARG A 106 -0.88 -23.22 6.11
N LYS A 107 -0.70 -24.49 6.49
CA LYS A 107 0.63 -25.09 6.62
C LYS A 107 1.23 -25.47 5.26
N ASN A 108 0.43 -26.05 4.36
CA ASN A 108 0.98 -26.80 3.23
C ASN A 108 0.92 -26.05 1.88
N TYR A 109 0.02 -25.07 1.72
CA TYR A 109 -0.30 -24.49 0.40
C TYR A 109 -0.10 -22.97 0.32
N VAL A 110 -0.26 -22.24 1.44
CA VAL A 110 -0.05 -20.79 1.50
C VAL A 110 1.37 -20.42 1.06
N ASP A 111 2.38 -21.15 1.51
CA ASP A 111 3.79 -20.83 1.25
C ASP A 111 4.15 -21.05 -0.22
N ILE A 112 3.50 -22.00 -0.89
CA ILE A 112 3.66 -22.25 -2.34
C ILE A 112 3.15 -21.03 -3.12
N ILE A 113 1.90 -20.64 -2.88
CA ILE A 113 1.25 -19.50 -3.56
C ILE A 113 1.94 -18.17 -3.22
N TYR A 114 2.47 -18.04 -2.00
CA TYR A 114 3.28 -16.90 -1.59
C TYR A 114 4.57 -16.82 -2.42
N ASN A 115 5.33 -17.92 -2.50
CA ASN A 115 6.58 -17.98 -3.26
C ASN A 115 6.37 -17.82 -4.77
N GLU A 116 5.29 -18.38 -5.35
CA GLU A 116 4.84 -18.11 -6.74
C GLU A 116 4.68 -16.61 -7.01
N THR A 117 4.18 -15.86 -6.02
CA THR A 117 3.87 -14.44 -6.15
C THR A 117 5.10 -13.54 -5.93
N LEU A 118 6.12 -14.01 -5.19
CA LEU A 118 7.17 -13.19 -4.56
C LEU A 118 8.32 -12.72 -5.50
N SER A 119 8.04 -12.46 -6.78
CA SER A 119 9.09 -12.24 -7.79
C SER A 119 9.75 -10.83 -7.84
N LYS A 120 10.28 -10.39 -6.68
CA LYS A 120 11.44 -9.49 -6.45
C LYS A 120 11.36 -7.96 -6.77
N ASN A 121 11.43 -7.11 -5.70
CA ASN A 121 12.16 -5.80 -5.51
C ASN A 121 11.39 -4.74 -4.63
N LEU A 122 12.03 -3.77 -3.93
CA LEU A 122 11.57 -3.28 -2.58
C LEU A 122 11.21 -1.78 -2.32
N ARG A 123 10.40 -1.50 -1.26
CA ARG A 123 9.90 -0.17 -0.77
C ARG A 123 9.48 -0.17 0.76
N ILE A 124 9.92 0.78 1.64
CA ILE A 124 9.52 0.90 3.10
C ILE A 124 9.77 2.38 3.59
N ILE A 125 9.11 3.13 4.52
CA ILE A 125 8.14 3.04 5.65
C ILE A 125 7.11 4.19 5.54
N ALA A 126 6.01 4.14 6.34
CA ALA A 126 5.35 5.32 6.92
C ALA A 126 4.79 4.96 8.33
N ASN A 127 4.28 5.93 9.12
CA ASN A 127 3.76 5.76 10.50
C ASN A 127 2.22 5.66 10.56
N ASP A 128 1.66 5.26 11.71
CA ASP A 128 0.20 5.12 11.95
C ASP A 128 -0.40 6.20 12.89
N VAL A 129 -1.73 6.28 12.94
CA VAL A 129 -2.51 7.35 13.59
C VAL A 129 -2.62 7.19 15.12
N ASP A 130 -2.57 5.97 15.64
CA ASP A 130 -2.75 5.67 17.07
C ASP A 130 -1.52 5.99 17.95
N GLY A 131 -0.59 6.85 17.49
CA GLY A 131 0.66 7.17 18.18
C GLY A 131 1.72 6.05 18.17
N ARG A 132 1.39 4.88 17.60
CA ARG A 132 2.27 3.71 17.48
C ARG A 132 3.18 3.81 16.27
N TYR A 133 4.46 3.46 16.44
CA TYR A 133 5.45 3.45 15.35
C TYR A 133 5.34 2.20 14.49
N ILE A 134 4.22 2.04 13.78
CA ILE A 134 4.05 0.96 12.79
C ILE A 134 5.03 1.16 11.62
N ALA A 135 5.56 0.07 11.09
CA ALA A 135 6.39 0.02 9.88
C ALA A 135 5.84 -1.03 8.90
N ASN A 136 5.69 -0.65 7.64
CA ASN A 136 5.18 -1.51 6.56
C ASN A 136 6.24 -1.73 5.47
N CYS A 137 6.76 -2.95 5.38
CA CYS A 137 7.62 -3.41 4.29
C CYS A 137 6.78 -3.83 3.10
N ILE A 138 7.06 -3.21 1.95
CA ILE A 138 6.32 -3.40 0.70
C ILE A 138 7.30 -3.84 -0.40
N VAL A 139 6.85 -4.75 -1.25
CA VAL A 139 7.63 -5.30 -2.36
C VAL A 139 6.82 -5.13 -3.64
N GLY A 140 7.44 -4.57 -4.67
CA GLY A 140 6.93 -4.64 -6.04
C GLY A 140 7.71 -5.67 -6.84
N LYS A 141 7.67 -5.48 -8.16
CA LYS A 141 8.65 -6.02 -9.10
C LYS A 141 9.29 -4.89 -9.87
N LEU A 142 10.58 -5.00 -10.17
CA LEU A 142 11.21 -4.18 -11.19
C LEU A 142 11.17 -4.98 -12.50
N ASN A 143 10.49 -4.43 -13.50
CA ASN A 143 10.26 -5.04 -14.79
C ASN A 143 9.95 -3.98 -15.86
N SER A 144 9.95 -4.40 -17.13
CA SER A 144 9.64 -3.60 -18.33
C SER A 144 8.18 -3.13 -18.43
N GLU A 145 7.33 -3.46 -17.44
CA GLU A 145 5.90 -3.14 -17.33
C GLU A 145 5.55 -2.70 -15.89
N PRO A 146 4.42 -2.01 -15.64
CA PRO A 146 4.00 -1.65 -14.28
C PRO A 146 3.64 -2.89 -13.42
N SER A 147 4.24 -3.00 -12.23
CA SER A 147 3.90 -4.05 -11.25
C SER A 147 3.02 -3.52 -10.10
N LYS A 148 2.19 -4.40 -9.52
CA LYS A 148 1.41 -4.09 -8.31
C LYS A 148 2.19 -4.48 -7.05
N PRO A 149 2.40 -3.56 -6.10
CA PRO A 149 3.12 -3.85 -4.87
C PRO A 149 2.29 -4.61 -3.82
N ILE A 150 2.96 -5.37 -2.96
CA ILE A 150 2.43 -6.28 -1.95
C ILE A 150 3.13 -6.01 -0.62
N VAL A 151 2.43 -6.11 0.52
CA VAL A 151 3.08 -6.03 1.86
C VAL A 151 3.79 -7.36 2.18
N LEU A 152 5.07 -7.28 2.54
CA LEU A 152 5.93 -8.40 3.00
C LEU A 152 5.98 -8.49 4.53
N SER A 153 5.98 -7.35 5.23
CA SER A 153 5.97 -7.30 6.69
C SER A 153 5.23 -6.08 7.19
N CYS A 154 4.51 -6.22 8.30
CA CYS A 154 3.90 -5.13 9.06
C CYS A 154 4.28 -5.34 10.53
N GLY A 155 4.84 -4.33 11.21
CA GLY A 155 5.29 -4.50 12.59
C GLY A 155 5.33 -3.20 13.35
N GLU A 156 5.06 -3.28 14.65
CA GLU A 156 5.24 -2.16 15.56
C GLU A 156 6.72 -2.04 15.98
N LEU A 157 7.31 -0.87 15.79
CA LEU A 157 8.68 -0.56 16.21
C LEU A 157 8.67 -0.05 17.65
N THR A 158 9.57 -0.58 18.49
CA THR A 158 9.71 -0.13 19.89
C THR A 158 10.21 1.32 20.02
N LYS A 159 10.91 1.83 19.00
CA LYS A 159 11.38 3.22 18.89
C LYS A 159 11.44 3.62 17.41
N TYR A 160 11.12 4.87 17.08
CA TYR A 160 11.30 5.42 15.73
C TYR A 160 12.73 6.00 15.58
N ASN A 161 13.68 5.16 15.15
CA ASN A 161 15.05 5.59 14.85
C ASN A 161 15.66 4.77 13.70
N HIS A 162 16.80 5.20 13.17
CA HIS A 162 17.37 4.59 11.98
C HIS A 162 17.86 3.13 12.17
N GLN A 163 18.20 2.74 13.40
CA GLN A 163 18.67 1.39 13.72
C GLN A 163 17.50 0.40 13.78
N THR A 164 16.39 0.77 14.43
CA THR A 164 15.17 -0.06 14.48
C THR A 164 14.54 -0.22 13.09
N ILE A 165 14.60 0.84 12.28
CA ILE A 165 14.14 0.83 10.88
C ILE A 165 15.01 -0.10 10.00
N ALA A 166 16.34 0.05 10.04
CA ALA A 166 17.25 -0.81 9.28
C ALA A 166 17.18 -2.28 9.74
N ARG A 167 17.01 -2.53 11.04
CA ARG A 167 16.76 -3.88 11.56
C ARG A 167 15.45 -4.46 11.05
N PHE A 168 14.34 -3.72 11.11
CA PHE A 168 13.04 -4.18 10.59
C PHE A 168 13.10 -4.50 9.08
N PHE A 169 13.85 -3.70 8.30
CA PHE A 169 14.16 -4.00 6.91
C PHE A 169 14.85 -5.36 6.78
N ASN A 170 15.94 -5.58 7.50
CA ASN A 170 16.74 -6.81 7.43
C ASN A 170 15.96 -8.05 7.90
N ASP A 171 15.20 -7.95 8.99
CA ASP A 171 14.38 -9.05 9.53
C ASP A 171 13.32 -9.51 8.51
N ALA A 172 12.70 -8.56 7.77
CA ALA A 172 11.80 -8.87 6.65
C ALA A 172 12.56 -9.49 5.45
N MET A 173 13.75 -8.96 5.14
CA MET A 173 14.54 -9.25 3.94
C MET A 173 15.55 -10.40 4.02
N SER A 174 15.58 -11.07 5.17
CA SER A 174 16.36 -12.26 5.54
C SER A 174 16.52 -13.41 4.53
N ILE A 175 15.81 -13.42 3.38
CA ILE A 175 15.87 -14.48 2.35
C ILE A 175 16.24 -13.91 0.95
N HIS A 176 16.36 -12.58 0.79
CA HIS A 176 16.45 -11.94 -0.53
C HIS A 176 17.58 -10.90 -0.65
N TYR A 177 18.62 -11.04 0.17
CA TYR A 177 19.70 -10.07 0.34
C TYR A 177 20.30 -9.54 -0.97
N GLU A 178 20.77 -10.42 -1.84
CA GLU A 178 21.48 -10.09 -3.09
C GLU A 178 20.59 -9.41 -4.16
N ASN A 179 19.27 -9.37 -3.97
CA ASN A 179 18.32 -9.02 -5.02
C ASN A 179 17.77 -7.59 -4.90
N VAL A 180 18.22 -6.80 -3.91
CA VAL A 180 17.62 -5.49 -3.62
C VAL A 180 18.33 -4.36 -4.38
N LEU A 181 17.79 -4.01 -5.55
CA LEU A 181 18.34 -2.94 -6.41
C LEU A 181 17.88 -1.52 -6.01
N LEU A 182 16.76 -1.41 -5.30
CA LEU A 182 16.16 -0.14 -4.91
C LEU A 182 15.56 -0.24 -3.51
N PHE A 183 15.83 0.76 -2.68
CA PHE A 183 15.13 1.04 -1.45
C PHE A 183 14.53 2.44 -1.50
N LEU A 184 13.22 2.49 -1.73
CA LEU A 184 12.44 3.72 -1.73
C LEU A 184 11.81 3.97 -0.35
N SER A 185 12.04 5.16 0.20
CA SER A 185 11.54 5.62 1.51
C SER A 185 10.89 7.00 1.48
N ASP A 186 10.39 7.48 2.63
CA ASP A 186 10.17 8.91 2.85
C ASP A 186 11.52 9.67 2.97
N GLY A 187 11.47 10.98 3.22
CA GLY A 187 12.62 11.89 3.28
C GLY A 187 12.98 12.41 4.68
N ALA A 188 12.49 11.77 5.74
CA ALA A 188 12.82 12.10 7.13
C ALA A 188 14.27 11.72 7.47
N PRO A 189 14.92 12.40 8.43
CA PRO A 189 16.33 12.14 8.76
C PRO A 189 16.62 10.70 9.19
N CYS A 190 15.69 10.05 9.88
CA CYS A 190 15.80 8.64 10.26
C CYS A 190 15.76 7.71 9.03
N MET A 191 14.85 7.90 8.07
CA MET A 191 14.78 7.11 6.85
C MET A 191 16.02 7.31 5.98
N VAL A 192 16.52 8.54 5.85
CA VAL A 192 17.78 8.84 5.13
C VAL A 192 18.99 8.15 5.78
N ASN A 193 19.11 8.20 7.10
CA ASN A 193 20.22 7.51 7.79
C ASN A 193 20.06 5.98 7.78
N SER A 194 18.82 5.46 7.75
CA SER A 194 18.55 4.03 7.55
C SER A 194 18.98 3.58 6.15
N GLY A 195 18.65 4.37 5.13
CA GLY A 195 19.04 4.16 3.74
C GLY A 195 20.55 4.03 3.60
N LYS A 196 21.31 4.98 4.15
CA LYS A 196 22.79 4.92 4.16
C LYS A 196 23.33 3.60 4.74
N ILE A 197 22.86 3.20 5.92
CA ILE A 197 23.28 1.95 6.59
C ILE A 197 22.95 0.74 5.71
N LEU A 198 21.73 0.69 5.17
CA LEU A 198 21.30 -0.41 4.29
C LEU A 198 22.11 -0.46 2.99
N THR A 199 22.47 0.67 2.39
CA THR A 199 23.34 0.70 1.19
C THR A 199 24.77 0.25 1.46
N THR A 200 25.25 0.30 2.72
CA THR A 200 26.53 -0.32 3.10
C THR A 200 26.44 -1.85 3.19
N SER A 201 25.26 -2.38 3.53
CA SER A 201 25.02 -3.82 3.61
C SER A 201 24.66 -4.44 2.25
N TYR A 202 23.77 -3.82 1.50
CA TYR A 202 23.24 -4.27 0.22
C TYR A 202 23.96 -3.54 -0.92
N LEU A 203 25.09 -4.07 -1.39
CA LEU A 203 26.01 -3.37 -2.31
C LEU A 203 25.34 -2.81 -3.58
N LYS A 204 24.37 -3.53 -4.17
CA LYS A 204 23.60 -3.10 -5.35
C LYS A 204 22.40 -2.18 -5.04
N MET A 205 22.13 -1.82 -3.79
CA MET A 205 20.95 -1.05 -3.42
C MET A 205 21.15 0.44 -3.72
N LEU A 206 20.27 1.03 -4.53
CA LEU A 206 20.08 2.49 -4.55
C LEU A 206 19.10 2.91 -3.45
N HIS A 207 19.50 3.82 -2.56
CA HIS A 207 18.57 4.49 -1.65
C HIS A 207 17.97 5.73 -2.33
N LEU A 208 16.63 5.79 -2.36
CA LEU A 208 15.88 6.91 -2.93
C LEU A 208 14.80 7.39 -1.95
N THR A 209 14.69 8.70 -1.76
CA THR A 209 13.58 9.34 -1.05
C THR A 209 12.46 9.75 -2.01
N SER A 210 11.23 9.58 -1.57
CA SER A 210 9.99 9.86 -2.31
C SER A 210 9.91 11.31 -2.80
N LEU A 211 9.82 11.50 -4.12
CA LEU A 211 9.80 12.82 -4.75
C LEU A 211 8.54 13.62 -4.40
N ALA A 212 7.37 12.99 -4.33
CA ALA A 212 6.13 13.63 -3.90
C ALA A 212 6.19 14.12 -2.45
N HIS A 213 6.78 13.33 -1.53
CA HIS A 213 7.06 13.78 -0.17
C HIS A 213 8.09 14.92 -0.15
N GLY A 214 9.06 14.90 -1.07
CA GLY A 214 9.97 16.03 -1.31
C GLY A 214 9.24 17.33 -1.63
N PHE A 215 8.35 17.32 -2.62
CA PHE A 215 7.51 18.49 -2.96
C PHE A 215 6.54 18.86 -1.83
N HIS A 216 6.05 17.92 -1.02
CA HIS A 216 5.27 18.25 0.17
C HIS A 216 6.10 19.06 1.18
N ARG A 217 7.38 18.71 1.41
CA ARG A 217 8.28 19.48 2.29
C ARG A 217 8.65 20.86 1.73
N VAL A 218 8.59 21.04 0.41
CA VAL A 218 8.64 22.38 -0.23
C VAL A 218 7.36 23.14 0.08
N SER A 219 6.19 22.51 -0.03
CA SER A 219 4.88 23.11 0.28
C SER A 219 4.72 23.50 1.76
N GLU A 220 5.26 22.71 2.69
CA GLU A 220 5.35 23.09 4.12
C GLU A 220 6.30 24.28 4.33
N THR A 221 7.28 24.49 3.45
CA THR A 221 8.14 25.67 3.49
C THR A 221 7.44 26.89 2.89
N VAL A 222 6.51 26.72 1.93
CA VAL A 222 5.56 27.78 1.52
C VAL A 222 4.74 28.21 2.74
N ARG A 223 4.07 27.27 3.43
CA ARG A 223 3.29 27.55 4.65
C ARG A 223 4.10 28.32 5.69
N ALA A 224 5.33 27.90 5.94
CA ALA A 224 6.22 28.56 6.90
C ALA A 224 6.67 29.98 6.52
N GLN A 225 6.51 30.41 5.26
CA GLN A 225 6.73 31.82 4.87
C GLN A 225 5.50 32.72 5.05
N PHE A 226 4.31 32.17 5.29
CA PHE A 226 3.07 32.95 5.36
C PHE A 226 2.28 32.69 6.65
N PRO A 227 2.84 33.04 7.83
CA PRO A 227 2.24 32.75 9.13
C PRO A 227 0.89 33.45 9.35
N LEU A 228 0.65 34.61 8.73
CA LEU A 228 -0.66 35.28 8.73
C LEU A 228 -1.75 34.41 8.08
N VAL A 229 -1.44 33.84 6.91
CA VAL A 229 -2.35 32.95 6.19
C VAL A 229 -2.55 31.65 6.95
N ASP A 230 -1.49 31.07 7.53
CA ASP A 230 -1.59 29.84 8.31
C ASP A 230 -2.43 30.02 9.59
N SER A 231 -2.24 31.14 10.30
CA SER A 231 -3.02 31.50 11.49
C SER A 231 -4.53 31.67 11.17
N LEU A 232 -4.84 32.30 10.04
CA LEU A 232 -6.22 32.43 9.53
C LEU A 232 -6.84 31.05 9.25
N ILE A 233 -6.13 30.20 8.50
CA ILE A 233 -6.56 28.85 8.12
C ILE A 233 -6.81 27.97 9.35
N ALA A 234 -5.88 27.96 10.30
CA ALA A 234 -6.01 27.22 11.56
C ALA A 234 -7.22 27.69 12.38
N THR A 235 -7.51 29.00 12.35
CA THR A 235 -8.62 29.58 13.10
C THR A 235 -9.98 29.22 12.52
N ILE A 236 -10.16 29.29 11.20
CA ILE A 236 -11.44 28.97 10.55
C ILE A 236 -11.72 27.46 10.55
N LYS A 237 -10.66 26.62 10.44
CA LYS A 237 -10.77 25.16 10.57
C LYS A 237 -11.51 24.74 11.84
N ASN A 238 -11.31 25.46 12.95
CA ASN A 238 -11.96 25.16 14.23
C ASN A 238 -13.39 25.71 14.34
N ARG A 239 -13.96 26.32 13.28
CA ARG A 239 -15.24 27.04 13.28
C ARG A 239 -16.16 26.68 12.09
N VAL A 240 -15.96 25.49 11.49
CA VAL A 240 -16.75 24.99 10.35
C VAL A 240 -18.26 24.93 10.63
N LEU A 241 -18.71 24.85 11.89
CA LEU A 241 -20.13 24.95 12.24
C LEU A 241 -20.72 26.33 11.88
N LYS A 242 -20.07 27.44 12.27
CA LYS A 242 -20.57 28.80 11.98
C LYS A 242 -20.55 29.12 10.48
N LEU A 243 -19.59 28.54 9.75
CA LEU A 243 -19.52 28.59 8.30
C LEU A 243 -20.75 27.95 7.63
N LYS A 244 -21.27 26.84 8.18
CA LYS A 244 -22.52 26.19 7.72
C LYS A 244 -23.77 26.96 8.11
N GLU A 245 -23.81 27.60 9.28
CA GLU A 245 -24.96 28.40 9.71
C GLU A 245 -25.20 29.58 8.75
N LEU A 246 -24.14 30.33 8.42
CA LEU A 246 -24.23 31.51 7.56
C LEU A 246 -24.26 31.17 6.06
N TYR A 247 -23.61 30.07 5.66
CA TYR A 247 -23.57 29.62 4.26
C TYR A 247 -23.84 28.10 4.13
N PRO A 248 -25.10 27.63 4.31
CA PRO A 248 -25.44 26.21 4.27
C PRO A 248 -25.06 25.50 2.96
N ASN A 249 -25.14 26.23 1.84
CA ASN A 249 -24.83 25.73 0.49
C ASN A 249 -23.33 25.78 0.15
N LEU A 250 -22.47 26.26 1.05
CA LEU A 250 -21.03 26.29 0.84
C LEU A 250 -20.43 24.94 1.24
N CYS A 251 -19.84 24.24 0.28
CA CYS A 251 -19.02 23.05 0.55
C CYS A 251 -18.01 23.35 1.66
N ASN A 252 -17.86 22.47 2.64
CA ASN A 252 -16.88 22.63 3.71
C ASN A 252 -15.45 22.73 3.12
N PRO A 253 -14.52 23.45 3.77
CA PRO A 253 -13.10 23.23 3.49
C PRO A 253 -12.81 21.74 3.69
N LEU A 254 -12.08 21.13 2.75
CA LEU A 254 -11.66 19.73 2.88
C LEU A 254 -10.87 19.58 4.19
N GLU A 255 -11.35 18.73 5.09
CA GLU A 255 -10.66 18.46 6.34
C GLU A 255 -9.20 18.05 6.06
N PRO A 256 -8.21 18.70 6.69
CA PRO A 256 -6.82 18.29 6.58
C PRO A 256 -6.60 16.92 7.26
N ILE A 257 -6.91 15.85 6.52
CA ILE A 257 -6.52 14.49 6.85
C ILE A 257 -5.00 14.45 6.87
N ILE A 258 -4.42 14.02 8.00
CA ILE A 258 -2.96 14.03 8.23
C ILE A 258 -2.20 13.23 7.15
N THR A 259 -2.84 12.19 6.61
CA THR A 259 -2.33 11.34 5.51
C THR A 259 -2.75 11.83 4.11
N ARG A 260 -2.67 13.14 3.87
CA ARG A 260 -2.79 13.76 2.53
C ARG A 260 -1.88 14.97 2.40
N TRP A 261 -0.92 14.89 1.50
CA TRP A 261 -0.02 15.99 1.17
C TRP A 261 -0.76 17.19 0.56
N CYS A 262 -0.19 18.38 0.73
CA CYS A 262 -0.72 19.67 0.22
C CYS A 262 -2.13 20.09 0.66
N THR A 263 -2.70 19.48 1.70
CA THR A 263 -3.98 19.91 2.30
C THR A 263 -4.01 21.41 2.65
N TRP A 264 -2.87 22.00 3.06
CA TRP A 264 -2.77 23.45 3.31
C TRP A 264 -2.96 24.31 2.05
N LEU A 265 -2.31 23.96 0.92
CA LEU A 265 -2.49 24.71 -0.33
C LEU A 265 -3.92 24.54 -0.89
N VAL A 266 -4.49 23.34 -0.80
CA VAL A 266 -5.90 23.10 -1.16
C VAL A 266 -6.83 23.96 -0.29
N ALA A 267 -6.50 24.15 0.99
CA ALA A 267 -7.22 25.06 1.87
C ALA A 267 -7.03 26.54 1.47
N VAL A 268 -5.80 27.01 1.20
CA VAL A 268 -5.54 28.40 0.70
C VAL A 268 -6.42 28.72 -0.51
N LYS A 269 -6.47 27.83 -1.51
CA LYS A 269 -7.34 27.98 -2.69
C LYS A 269 -8.82 28.06 -2.34
N TYR A 270 -9.29 27.21 -1.41
CA TYR A 270 -10.67 27.25 -0.94
C TYR A 270 -11.02 28.59 -0.27
N TYR A 271 -10.11 29.11 0.58
CA TYR A 271 -10.32 30.35 1.32
C TYR A 271 -10.30 31.58 0.39
N LEU A 272 -9.42 31.61 -0.62
CA LEU A 272 -9.42 32.62 -1.68
C LEU A 272 -10.74 32.63 -2.47
N ASN A 273 -11.16 31.47 -2.98
CA ASN A 273 -12.37 31.33 -3.80
C ASN A 273 -13.68 31.72 -3.08
N ASN A 274 -13.65 31.93 -1.75
CA ASN A 274 -14.80 32.31 -0.95
C ASN A 274 -14.51 33.51 -0.02
N PHE A 275 -13.44 34.28 -0.28
CA PHE A 275 -12.83 35.21 0.69
C PHE A 275 -13.83 36.11 1.43
N GLU A 276 -14.73 36.79 0.73
CA GLU A 276 -15.69 37.71 1.36
C GLU A 276 -16.73 36.97 2.23
N LYS A 277 -17.13 35.74 1.88
CA LYS A 277 -18.01 34.89 2.74
C LYS A 277 -17.31 34.49 4.04
N ILE A 278 -16.02 34.19 3.96
CA ILE A 278 -15.20 33.80 5.11
C ILE A 278 -14.91 35.01 6.00
N LYS A 279 -14.69 36.18 5.40
CA LYS A 279 -14.57 37.46 6.09
C LYS A 279 -15.86 37.81 6.84
N ASP A 280 -17.03 37.68 6.19
CA ASP A 280 -18.33 37.81 6.85
C ASP A 280 -18.46 36.85 8.05
N VAL A 281 -18.19 35.55 7.86
CA VAL A 281 -18.21 34.56 8.93
C VAL A 281 -17.31 34.94 10.10
N ILE A 282 -16.10 35.48 9.84
CA ILE A 282 -15.18 35.93 10.89
C ILE A 282 -15.69 37.18 11.61
N LEU A 283 -16.28 38.14 10.90
CA LEU A 283 -16.88 39.34 11.48
C LEU A 283 -18.07 38.98 12.39
N ASN A 284 -18.91 38.05 11.95
CA ASN A 284 -20.08 37.51 12.66
C ASN A 284 -19.76 36.49 13.78
N LEU A 285 -18.49 36.38 14.21
CA LEU A 285 -18.13 35.66 15.43
C LEU A 285 -18.20 36.58 16.65
N ASN A 286 -19.04 36.23 17.62
CA ASN A 286 -19.10 36.87 18.94
C ASN A 286 -17.69 36.94 19.56
N SER A 287 -17.33 38.09 20.13
CA SER A 287 -16.00 38.36 20.69
C SER A 287 -15.71 37.65 22.04
N ASP A 288 -16.68 36.91 22.56
CA ASP A 288 -16.76 36.51 23.97
C ASP A 288 -15.69 35.45 24.31
N ASN A 289 -14.59 35.91 24.89
CA ASN A 289 -13.53 35.13 25.55
C ASN A 289 -12.72 34.15 24.66
N LEU A 290 -12.50 34.47 23.39
CA LEU A 290 -11.47 33.78 22.57
C LEU A 290 -10.50 34.76 21.89
N ILE A 291 -9.24 34.74 22.35
CA ILE A 291 -8.10 35.50 21.77
C ILE A 291 -7.93 35.21 20.27
N SER A 292 -8.31 34.01 19.81
CA SER A 292 -8.30 33.61 18.39
C SER A 292 -9.51 34.13 17.58
N ILE A 293 -10.47 34.84 18.18
CA ILE A 293 -11.50 35.58 17.42
C ILE A 293 -10.95 36.96 17.06
N ALA A 294 -10.46 37.70 18.06
CA ALA A 294 -9.80 38.99 17.86
C ALA A 294 -8.70 38.90 16.77
N LYS A 295 -7.71 38.03 16.98
CA LYS A 295 -6.61 37.83 16.01
C LYS A 295 -7.06 37.53 14.58
N ALA A 296 -8.19 36.84 14.38
CA ALA A 296 -8.70 36.58 13.03
C ALA A 296 -9.45 37.77 12.42
N LYS A 297 -10.12 38.60 13.24
CA LYS A 297 -10.67 39.89 12.81
C LYS A 297 -9.55 40.85 12.43
N ASP A 298 -8.48 40.92 13.23
CA ASP A 298 -7.28 41.71 12.96
C ASP A 298 -6.59 41.27 11.65
N ILE A 299 -6.36 39.95 11.48
CA ILE A 299 -5.77 39.39 10.24
C ILE A 299 -6.65 39.68 9.02
N MET A 300 -7.99 39.65 9.14
CA MET A 300 -8.90 40.00 8.04
C MET A 300 -8.93 41.50 7.70
N GLN A 301 -8.45 42.38 8.58
CA GLN A 301 -8.26 43.81 8.32
C GLN A 301 -6.85 44.14 7.81
N ASN A 302 -5.87 43.23 7.95
CA ASN A 302 -4.52 43.44 7.44
C ASN A 302 -4.47 43.37 5.91
N ASN A 303 -4.14 44.49 5.26
CA ASN A 303 -3.96 44.59 3.80
C ASN A 303 -2.94 43.59 3.23
N GLU A 304 -1.91 43.23 4.00
CA GLU A 304 -0.90 42.24 3.63
C GLU A 304 -1.50 40.84 3.38
N LEU A 305 -2.61 40.50 4.03
CA LEU A 305 -3.29 39.21 3.86
C LEU A 305 -3.69 38.98 2.39
N LYS A 306 -4.25 40.00 1.73
CA LYS A 306 -4.68 39.89 0.33
C LYS A 306 -3.48 39.68 -0.61
N ASN A 307 -2.39 40.41 -0.37
CA ASN A 307 -1.15 40.31 -1.15
C ASN A 307 -0.50 38.93 -0.99
N ASN A 308 -0.42 38.43 0.25
CA ASN A 308 0.12 37.10 0.55
C ASN A 308 -0.73 35.99 -0.07
N LEU A 309 -2.05 36.04 0.08
CA LEU A 309 -2.96 35.06 -0.54
C LEU A 309 -2.80 35.04 -2.07
N ALA A 310 -2.81 36.20 -2.73
CA ALA A 310 -2.62 36.29 -4.19
C ALA A 310 -1.25 35.74 -4.61
N TYR A 311 -0.17 36.12 -3.94
CA TYR A 311 1.18 35.62 -4.24
C TYR A 311 1.30 34.09 -4.07
N ILE A 312 0.67 33.50 -3.05
CA ILE A 312 0.63 32.03 -2.87
C ILE A 312 -0.16 31.37 -4.01
N LEU A 313 -1.29 31.95 -4.41
CA LEU A 313 -2.19 31.41 -5.42
C LEU A 313 -1.47 31.17 -6.75
N GLU A 314 -0.87 32.23 -7.27
CA GLU A 314 -0.23 32.26 -8.58
C GLU A 314 1.08 31.43 -8.61
N ASN A 315 1.94 31.59 -7.59
CA ASN A 315 3.30 31.03 -7.63
C ASN A 315 3.39 29.57 -7.16
N PHE A 316 2.48 29.12 -6.28
CA PHE A 316 2.62 27.82 -5.61
C PHE A 316 1.35 26.96 -5.64
N CYS A 317 0.17 27.58 -5.51
CA CYS A 317 -1.03 26.87 -5.05
C CYS A 317 -1.61 25.90 -6.09
N PHE A 318 -1.78 26.33 -7.34
CA PHE A 318 -2.19 25.42 -8.42
C PHE A 318 -1.06 24.44 -8.77
N PHE A 319 0.16 24.99 -8.87
CA PHE A 319 1.35 24.32 -9.36
C PHE A 319 1.78 23.12 -8.50
N LEU A 320 2.04 23.31 -7.20
CA LEU A 320 2.54 22.24 -6.32
C LEU A 320 1.50 21.14 -6.08
N VAL A 321 0.21 21.49 -6.05
CA VAL A 321 -0.90 20.53 -5.94
C VAL A 321 -0.96 19.62 -7.17
N GLU A 322 -0.88 20.17 -8.38
CA GLU A 322 -0.86 19.35 -9.61
C GLU A 322 0.44 18.53 -9.76
N VAL A 323 1.61 19.06 -9.37
CA VAL A 323 2.87 18.30 -9.38
C VAL A 323 2.79 17.07 -8.48
N ILE A 324 2.35 17.24 -7.23
CA ILE A 324 2.22 16.11 -6.30
C ILE A 324 1.17 15.13 -6.81
N LYS A 325 -0.03 15.57 -7.15
CA LYS A 325 -1.10 14.73 -7.73
C LYS A 325 -0.64 13.91 -8.95
N LYS A 326 0.25 14.45 -9.80
CA LYS A 326 0.85 13.70 -10.91
C LYS A 326 1.83 12.64 -10.38
N LEU A 327 2.74 13.00 -9.48
CA LEU A 327 3.67 12.07 -8.80
C LEU A 327 2.96 11.03 -7.88
N GLU A 328 1.70 11.26 -7.50
CA GLU A 328 0.81 10.33 -6.80
C GLU A 328 0.16 9.26 -7.72
N THR A 329 0.33 9.42 -9.04
CA THR A 329 -0.21 8.50 -10.06
C THR A 329 0.66 7.25 -10.16
N SER A 330 0.02 6.09 -10.06
CA SER A 330 0.69 4.79 -10.25
C SER A 330 1.07 4.55 -11.72
N SER A 331 2.04 3.68 -11.96
CA SER A 331 2.42 3.18 -13.30
C SER A 331 3.14 4.18 -14.23
N LEU A 332 3.54 5.35 -13.74
CA LEU A 332 4.47 6.25 -14.46
C LEU A 332 5.88 5.64 -14.52
N THR A 333 6.57 5.82 -15.65
CA THR A 333 7.99 5.47 -15.83
C THR A 333 8.93 6.41 -15.05
N ILE A 334 10.22 6.03 -14.93
CA ILE A 334 11.28 6.95 -14.48
C ILE A 334 11.27 8.24 -15.31
N ILE A 335 11.13 8.13 -16.64
CA ILE A 335 11.20 9.25 -17.59
C ILE A 335 10.09 10.25 -17.28
N GLU A 336 8.83 9.81 -17.22
CA GLU A 336 7.67 10.67 -16.94
C GLU A 336 7.76 11.33 -15.56
N ASN A 337 8.14 10.57 -14.52
CA ASN A 337 8.33 11.14 -13.17
C ASN A 337 9.42 12.23 -13.17
N LEU A 338 10.56 12.01 -13.82
CA LEU A 338 11.64 12.99 -13.87
C LEU A 338 11.24 14.23 -14.69
N VAL A 339 10.52 14.07 -15.79
CA VAL A 339 9.97 15.21 -16.57
C VAL A 339 9.01 16.05 -15.72
N ILE A 340 8.17 15.43 -14.87
CA ILE A 340 7.32 16.17 -13.92
C ILE A 340 8.18 16.96 -12.93
N VAL A 341 9.24 16.36 -12.36
CA VAL A 341 10.13 17.00 -11.37
C VAL A 341 10.98 18.12 -11.99
N GLU A 342 11.46 17.95 -13.21
CA GLU A 342 12.30 18.94 -13.91
C GLU A 342 11.47 20.12 -14.41
N ASN A 343 10.28 19.89 -14.96
CA ASN A 343 9.31 20.95 -15.23
C ASN A 343 8.92 21.69 -13.94
N ALA A 344 8.77 20.98 -12.82
CA ALA A 344 8.49 21.61 -11.54
C ALA A 344 9.65 22.48 -11.00
N ALA A 345 10.89 22.00 -11.10
CA ALA A 345 12.06 22.81 -10.80
C ALA A 345 12.15 24.06 -11.70
N ASN A 346 11.86 23.92 -13.00
CA ASN A 346 11.89 25.01 -13.97
C ASN A 346 10.78 26.05 -13.73
N THR A 347 9.59 25.66 -13.28
CA THR A 347 8.55 26.60 -12.85
C THR A 347 8.96 27.33 -11.57
N LEU A 348 9.40 26.60 -10.54
CA LEU A 348 9.81 27.22 -9.27
C LEU A 348 11.04 28.13 -9.42
N ASN A 349 11.92 27.83 -10.39
CA ASN A 349 13.08 28.66 -10.73
C ASN A 349 12.72 30.06 -11.25
N LYS A 350 11.48 30.28 -11.74
CA LYS A 350 10.98 31.57 -12.25
C LYS A 350 10.30 32.42 -11.17
N VAL A 351 9.99 31.86 -10.00
CA VAL A 351 9.31 32.59 -8.93
C VAL A 351 10.24 33.64 -8.32
N GLN A 352 9.77 34.89 -8.26
CA GLN A 352 10.51 36.04 -7.76
C GLN A 352 10.13 36.39 -6.31
N GLY A 353 10.92 37.25 -5.66
CA GLY A 353 10.71 37.69 -4.28
C GLY A 353 11.37 36.78 -3.23
N GLU A 354 11.53 37.31 -2.01
CA GLU A 354 12.32 36.68 -0.94
C GLU A 354 11.81 35.28 -0.56
N SER A 355 10.50 35.14 -0.37
CA SER A 355 9.84 33.85 -0.11
C SER A 355 10.10 32.86 -1.26
N GLY A 356 10.00 33.31 -2.51
CA GLY A 356 10.33 32.54 -3.70
C GLY A 356 11.74 31.98 -3.67
N VAL A 357 12.75 32.80 -3.34
CA VAL A 357 14.15 32.36 -3.19
C VAL A 357 14.30 31.30 -2.11
N LYS A 358 13.68 31.48 -0.92
CA LYS A 358 13.73 30.50 0.17
C LYS A 358 13.08 29.15 -0.23
N ILE A 359 11.97 29.20 -0.95
CA ILE A 359 11.22 28.01 -1.40
C ILE A 359 11.95 27.29 -2.56
N LYS A 360 12.56 28.04 -3.48
CA LYS A 360 13.49 27.52 -4.51
C LYS A 360 14.70 26.82 -3.89
N ASN A 361 15.35 27.46 -2.93
CA ASN A 361 16.48 26.88 -2.21
C ASN A 361 16.04 25.59 -1.49
N LYS A 362 14.84 25.55 -0.90
CA LYS A 362 14.28 24.32 -0.31
C LYS A 362 14.14 23.17 -1.30
N LEU A 363 13.69 23.41 -2.53
CA LEU A 363 13.58 22.36 -3.54
C LEU A 363 14.96 21.81 -3.91
N ASN A 364 15.94 22.70 -4.16
CA ASN A 364 17.32 22.31 -4.45
C ASN A 364 17.90 21.45 -3.31
N ASP A 365 17.68 21.88 -2.08
CA ASP A 365 18.11 21.21 -0.85
C ASP A 365 17.49 19.81 -0.70
N VAL A 366 16.19 19.67 -1.01
CA VAL A 366 15.45 18.39 -1.01
C VAL A 366 15.93 17.43 -2.12
N LEU A 367 16.19 17.94 -3.33
CA LEU A 367 16.66 17.12 -4.45
C LEU A 367 18.13 16.71 -4.27
N ALA A 368 19.00 17.60 -3.78
CA ALA A 368 20.41 17.30 -3.52
C ALA A 368 20.61 16.29 -2.38
N LYS A 369 19.75 16.30 -1.36
CA LYS A 369 19.77 15.32 -0.25
C LYS A 369 19.22 13.95 -0.67
N ASN A 370 18.64 13.82 -1.86
CA ASN A 370 18.11 12.58 -2.41
C ASN A 370 19.19 11.84 -3.23
N VAL A 371 20.18 11.22 -2.57
CA VAL A 371 21.41 10.73 -3.22
C VAL A 371 21.19 9.82 -4.43
N GLY A 372 20.28 8.85 -4.35
CA GLY A 372 19.97 7.95 -5.48
C GLY A 372 19.28 8.62 -6.67
N LEU A 373 18.81 9.87 -6.54
CA LEU A 373 18.21 10.62 -7.66
C LEU A 373 19.23 10.85 -8.78
N LYS A 374 20.52 10.99 -8.48
CA LYS A 374 21.57 11.11 -9.50
C LYS A 374 21.68 9.82 -10.31
N ASN A 375 21.75 8.66 -9.64
CA ASN A 375 21.76 7.35 -10.29
C ASN A 375 20.50 7.11 -11.13
N ILE A 376 19.32 7.50 -10.63
CA ILE A 376 18.05 7.41 -11.36
C ILE A 376 18.03 8.31 -12.61
N LYS A 377 18.66 9.49 -12.59
CA LYS A 377 18.86 10.32 -13.80
C LYS A 377 19.84 9.67 -14.79
N THR A 378 20.92 9.06 -14.34
CA THR A 378 21.83 8.30 -15.21
C THR A 378 21.11 7.10 -15.85
N ILE A 379 20.30 6.35 -15.09
CA ILE A 379 19.45 5.27 -15.61
C ILE A 379 18.47 5.79 -16.66
N ARG A 380 17.80 6.93 -16.41
CA ARG A 380 16.96 7.59 -17.43
C ARG A 380 17.74 7.89 -18.70
N ASN A 381 18.92 8.49 -18.58
CA ASN A 381 19.73 8.88 -19.73
C ASN A 381 20.16 7.66 -20.56
N ILE A 382 20.54 6.55 -19.92
CA ILE A 382 20.82 5.27 -20.60
C ILE A 382 19.56 4.74 -21.31
N LEU A 383 18.40 4.74 -20.65
CA LEU A 383 17.12 4.32 -21.24
C LEU A 383 16.62 5.22 -22.38
N LEU A 384 17.17 6.43 -22.53
CA LEU A 384 16.91 7.38 -23.62
C LEU A 384 18.03 7.46 -24.66
N ASN A 385 19.11 6.68 -24.51
CA ASN A 385 20.34 6.77 -25.32
C ASN A 385 20.98 8.18 -25.34
N ILE A 386 20.96 8.88 -24.19
CA ILE A 386 21.51 10.23 -24.01
C ILE A 386 22.89 10.13 -23.35
N ASN A 387 23.94 10.43 -24.13
CA ASN A 387 25.34 10.34 -23.69
C ASN A 387 25.81 11.59 -22.89
N GLU A 388 25.22 11.83 -21.72
CA GLU A 388 25.69 12.83 -20.76
C GLU A 388 26.53 12.18 -19.65
N ASN A 389 27.84 12.45 -19.64
CA ASN A 389 28.81 12.07 -18.59
C ASN A 389 28.94 10.55 -18.29
N PRO A 390 29.88 9.83 -18.93
CA PRO A 390 30.14 8.41 -18.65
C PRO A 390 30.82 8.14 -17.28
N SER A 391 31.05 9.17 -16.46
CA SER A 391 31.83 9.09 -15.21
C SER A 391 31.08 8.52 -14.01
N MET A 392 29.82 8.11 -14.16
CA MET A 392 29.05 7.48 -13.07
C MET A 392 28.67 6.04 -13.43
N ASN A 393 29.63 5.14 -13.24
CA ASN A 393 29.45 3.71 -13.40
C ASN A 393 28.40 3.21 -12.39
N ILE A 394 27.28 2.68 -12.88
CA ILE A 394 26.25 2.04 -12.05
C ILE A 394 26.43 0.54 -12.17
N GLU A 395 26.53 -0.16 -11.04
CA GLU A 395 26.83 -1.60 -10.96
C GLU A 395 25.61 -2.49 -11.29
N PHE A 396 24.90 -2.15 -12.36
CA PHE A 396 23.73 -2.86 -12.88
C PHE A 396 24.00 -3.43 -14.27
N THR A 397 23.59 -4.67 -14.47
CA THR A 397 23.52 -5.31 -15.79
C THR A 397 22.49 -4.62 -16.70
N PRO A 398 22.58 -4.78 -18.03
CA PRO A 398 21.59 -4.23 -18.96
C PRO A 398 20.15 -4.67 -18.66
N SER A 399 19.96 -5.89 -18.13
CA SER A 399 18.64 -6.38 -17.68
C SER A 399 18.15 -5.64 -16.44
N GLU A 400 19.00 -5.43 -15.43
CA GLU A 400 18.66 -4.65 -14.24
C GLU A 400 18.30 -3.19 -14.59
N ILE A 401 19.01 -2.58 -15.54
CA ILE A 401 18.71 -1.23 -16.07
C ILE A 401 17.37 -1.21 -16.82
N SER A 402 17.12 -2.16 -17.72
CA SER A 402 15.84 -2.27 -18.46
C SER A 402 14.64 -2.44 -17.52
N ASN A 403 14.81 -3.27 -16.48
CA ASN A 403 13.80 -3.50 -15.44
C ASN A 403 13.54 -2.28 -14.54
N MET A 404 14.40 -1.25 -14.56
CA MET A 404 14.15 0.01 -13.85
C MET A 404 13.14 0.93 -14.57
N LYS A 405 12.67 0.62 -15.79
CA LYS A 405 11.75 1.47 -16.58
C LYS A 405 10.56 2.00 -15.77
N TYR A 406 9.91 1.14 -14.97
CA TYR A 406 8.78 1.49 -14.08
C TYR A 406 9.17 1.52 -12.58
N ALA A 407 10.43 1.82 -12.27
CA ALA A 407 10.87 1.95 -10.88
C ALA A 407 10.14 3.10 -10.17
N PRO A 408 9.55 2.86 -8.98
CA PRO A 408 8.74 3.86 -8.31
C PRO A 408 9.62 4.96 -7.71
N LEU A 409 9.35 6.22 -8.06
CA LEU A 409 10.03 7.39 -7.46
C LEU A 409 9.22 8.02 -6.30
N THR A 410 8.06 7.45 -5.94
CA THR A 410 7.19 7.93 -4.84
C THR A 410 6.68 6.82 -3.92
N SER A 411 6.71 7.08 -2.61
CA SER A 411 6.35 6.15 -1.54
C SER A 411 4.84 5.99 -1.31
N ILE A 412 3.98 6.48 -2.21
CA ILE A 412 2.55 6.63 -1.94
C ILE A 412 1.80 5.32 -1.69
N ASP A 413 2.26 4.19 -2.23
CA ASP A 413 1.69 2.89 -1.89
C ASP A 413 1.90 2.52 -0.41
N VAL A 414 2.91 3.09 0.25
CA VAL A 414 3.16 2.93 1.69
C VAL A 414 2.17 3.76 2.50
N GLU A 415 1.92 5.02 2.15
CA GLU A 415 0.87 5.83 2.80
C GLU A 415 -0.54 5.22 2.57
N ARG A 416 -0.84 4.86 1.31
CA ARG A 416 -2.08 4.13 0.96
C ARG A 416 -2.16 2.76 1.65
N SER A 417 -1.05 2.16 2.11
CA SER A 417 -1.07 0.89 2.86
C SER A 417 -1.75 1.03 4.23
N PHE A 418 -1.66 2.17 4.91
CA PHE A 418 -2.35 2.39 6.19
C PHE A 418 -3.86 2.43 6.02
N SER A 419 -4.33 3.03 4.92
CA SER A 419 -5.75 3.01 4.56
C SER A 419 -6.22 1.63 4.06
N ARG A 420 -5.41 0.93 3.25
CA ARG A 420 -5.71 -0.44 2.77
C ARG A 420 -5.77 -1.41 3.95
N TYR A 421 -4.69 -1.56 4.72
CA TYR A 421 -4.57 -2.56 5.78
C TYR A 421 -5.05 -2.10 7.17
N LYS A 422 -5.94 -1.08 7.23
CA LYS A 422 -6.61 -0.61 8.46
C LYS A 422 -7.41 -1.70 9.20
N SER A 423 -7.64 -2.84 8.56
CA SER A 423 -8.21 -4.06 9.17
C SER A 423 -7.23 -4.79 10.10
N ILE A 424 -5.92 -4.70 9.84
CA ILE A 424 -4.82 -5.31 10.61
C ILE A 424 -4.41 -4.41 11.79
N LEU A 425 -4.41 -3.09 11.58
CA LEU A 425 -3.89 -2.10 12.54
C LEU A 425 -4.82 -1.78 13.72
N ARG A 426 -5.97 -2.44 13.87
CA ARG A 426 -7.01 -2.07 14.85
C ARG A 426 -6.51 -2.17 16.31
N PRO A 427 -6.98 -1.32 17.25
CA PRO A 427 -6.54 -1.32 18.65
C PRO A 427 -6.70 -2.62 19.46
N LYS A 428 -7.47 -3.60 18.97
CA LYS A 428 -7.60 -4.95 19.58
C LYS A 428 -6.74 -6.03 18.89
N CYS A 429 -5.87 -5.64 17.97
CA CYS A 429 -4.92 -6.52 17.29
C CYS A 429 -3.51 -6.22 17.80
N VAL A 430 -2.91 -7.17 18.52
CA VAL A 430 -1.50 -7.08 18.92
C VAL A 430 -0.63 -7.20 17.66
N VAL A 431 0.03 -6.12 17.24
CA VAL A 431 0.90 -6.10 16.05
C VAL A 431 2.30 -6.63 16.42
N ALA A 432 2.33 -7.81 17.05
CA ALA A 432 3.55 -8.54 17.38
C ALA A 432 4.24 -8.98 16.07
N HIS A 433 5.21 -8.17 15.64
CA HIS A 433 6.07 -8.32 14.46
C HIS A 433 5.51 -9.28 13.39
N LEU A 434 4.50 -8.83 12.65
CA LEU A 434 3.86 -9.57 11.55
C LEU A 434 4.77 -9.58 10.31
N ASN A 435 5.93 -10.22 10.47
CA ASN A 435 6.66 -10.85 9.38
C ASN A 435 5.71 -11.89 8.78
N LEU A 436 5.21 -11.68 7.56
CA LEU A 436 4.01 -12.36 7.08
C LEU A 436 4.23 -13.86 6.77
N LYS A 437 5.50 -14.31 6.85
CA LYS A 437 5.92 -15.71 6.95
C LYS A 437 5.33 -16.44 8.18
N ILE A 438 5.13 -15.73 9.29
CA ILE A 438 4.92 -16.34 10.63
C ILE A 438 3.44 -16.32 11.04
N ASN A 439 2.77 -15.15 11.02
CA ASN A 439 1.36 -15.02 11.45
C ASN A 439 0.37 -15.20 10.29
N LYS A 440 0.33 -16.44 9.77
CA LYS A 440 -0.32 -16.86 8.50
C LYS A 440 -1.87 -16.78 8.45
N CYS A 441 -2.51 -15.61 8.63
CA CYS A 441 -3.95 -15.48 8.31
C CYS A 441 -4.50 -14.07 8.03
N THR A 442 -3.81 -13.00 8.43
CA THR A 442 -4.43 -11.65 8.55
C THR A 442 -4.47 -10.82 7.25
N LEU A 443 -3.91 -11.32 6.14
CA LEU A 443 -3.64 -10.49 4.95
C LEU A 443 -4.78 -10.41 3.91
N PHE A 444 -5.70 -11.39 3.89
CA PHE A 444 -6.80 -11.45 2.92
C PHE A 444 -8.07 -10.79 3.47
N LYS A 445 -8.06 -9.45 3.44
CA LYS A 445 -9.17 -8.56 3.82
C LYS A 445 -9.24 -7.23 3.07
N THR A 446 -8.32 -6.91 2.14
CA THR A 446 -8.23 -5.55 1.54
C THR A 446 -7.43 -5.46 0.23
N VAL A 447 -7.82 -6.24 -0.78
CA VAL A 447 -7.33 -6.16 -2.18
C VAL A 447 -8.44 -5.79 -3.18
N SER A 448 -9.72 -6.08 -2.89
CA SER A 448 -10.79 -6.11 -3.90
C SER A 448 -11.65 -4.83 -4.07
N LYS A 449 -11.51 -3.80 -3.24
CA LYS A 449 -12.38 -2.59 -3.28
C LYS A 449 -11.99 -1.51 -4.33
N THR A 450 -11.93 -1.87 -5.62
CA THR A 450 -11.95 -0.86 -6.72
C THR A 450 -12.64 -1.29 -8.04
N THR A 451 -13.63 -2.20 -8.02
CA THR A 451 -14.40 -2.53 -9.24
C THR A 451 -15.90 -2.74 -8.99
N VAL A 452 -16.62 -1.70 -8.57
CA VAL A 452 -18.10 -1.62 -8.69
C VAL A 452 -18.51 -0.20 -9.08
N MET A 453 -19.14 -0.09 -10.25
CA MET A 453 -20.05 0.97 -10.75
C MET A 453 -19.96 2.40 -10.18
N LYS A 454 -19.76 3.35 -11.09
CA LYS A 454 -20.92 4.01 -11.72
C LYS A 454 -20.79 4.05 -13.24
N MET A 455 -21.74 3.40 -13.91
CA MET A 455 -22.32 3.92 -15.15
C MET A 455 -23.53 4.78 -14.77
N ASN A 456 -23.97 5.64 -15.69
CA ASN A 456 -24.89 6.78 -15.46
C ASN A 456 -24.21 7.89 -14.63
#